data_AF-A0A0A0NVC8-F1
#
_entry.id   AF-A0A0A0NVC8-F1
#
_cell.length_a   1.000
_cell.length_b   1.000
_cell.length_c   1.000
_cell.angle_alpha   90.00
_cell.angle_beta   90.00
_cell.angle_gamma   90.00
#
_symmetry.space_group_name_H-M   'P 1'
#
loop_
_entity.id
_entity.type
_entity.pdbx_description
1 polymer ?
#
loop_
_entity_poly.entity_id
_entity_poly.type
_entity_poly.pdbx_seq_one_letter_code
_entity_poly.pdbx_strand_id
1 'polypeptide(L)'
;MTVPVNDLGISSPGRIHPRVDQIGSGLDVWAVRTGPAGGAAQRARLRAAGFHRMAARMIPDAPAADVERLAQWITCSSTSTTSRTKAPWAAPRRR
;
A
#
# COMPACT_ATOMS: atom_id res chain seq x y z
N MET A 1 -20.46 -11.96 -16.71
CA MET A 1 -19.32 -12.89 -16.71
C MET A 1 -18.44 -12.54 -15.52
N THR A 2 -18.50 -13.34 -14.46
CA THR A 2 -17.69 -13.13 -13.25
C THR A 2 -16.43 -13.97 -13.42
N VAL A 3 -15.27 -13.33 -13.55
CA VAL A 3 -13.98 -14.04 -13.62
C VAL A 3 -13.77 -14.80 -12.31
N PRO A 4 -13.40 -16.10 -12.35
CA PRO A 4 -13.10 -16.86 -11.15
C PRO A 4 -11.87 -16.25 -10.48
N VAL A 5 -12.01 -15.87 -9.21
CA VAL A 5 -10.87 -15.48 -8.38
C VAL A 5 -10.05 -16.75 -8.19
N ASN A 6 -8.85 -16.80 -8.78
CA ASN A 6 -7.89 -17.86 -8.52
C ASN A 6 -7.51 -17.81 -7.03
N ASP A 7 -8.18 -18.62 -6.22
CA ASP A 7 -7.75 -18.88 -4.86
C ASP A 7 -6.51 -19.77 -4.95
N LEU A 8 -5.34 -19.21 -4.67
CA LEU A 8 -4.04 -19.85 -4.90
C LEU A 8 -3.78 -21.07 -4.00
N GLY A 9 -4.79 -21.58 -3.28
CA GLY A 9 -4.65 -22.67 -2.31
C GLY A 9 -3.82 -22.28 -1.08
N ILE A 10 -3.45 -21.01 -0.95
CA ILE A 10 -2.70 -20.48 0.18
C ILE A 10 -3.71 -20.16 1.28
N SER A 11 -3.97 -21.14 2.14
CA SER A 11 -4.70 -20.95 3.40
C SER A 11 -3.88 -20.02 4.31
N SER A 12 -4.02 -18.71 4.08
CA SER A 12 -3.59 -17.72 5.05
C SER A 12 -4.48 -17.91 6.27
N PRO A 13 -3.95 -18.17 7.47
CA PRO A 13 -4.79 -18.21 8.67
C PRO A 13 -5.56 -16.89 8.70
N GLY A 14 -6.89 -16.95 8.71
CA GLY A 14 -7.79 -15.80 8.59
C GLY A 14 -7.71 -14.79 9.75
N ARG A 15 -6.61 -14.80 10.50
CA ARG A 15 -6.32 -13.87 11.59
C ARG A 15 -5.89 -12.53 11.02
N ILE A 16 -6.40 -11.49 11.65
CA ILE A 16 -6.07 -10.11 11.36
C ILE A 16 -5.78 -9.42 12.69
N HIS A 17 -4.79 -8.54 12.70
CA HIS A 17 -4.45 -7.78 13.89
C HIS A 17 -5.70 -7.03 14.42
N PRO A 18 -6.03 -7.13 15.73
CA PRO A 18 -7.30 -6.61 16.28
C PRO A 18 -7.46 -5.09 16.16
N ARG A 19 -6.35 -4.36 16.02
CA ARG A 19 -6.32 -2.89 15.87
C ARG A 19 -6.22 -2.41 14.43
N VAL A 20 -6.61 -3.24 13.45
CA VAL A 20 -6.45 -2.95 12.01
C VAL A 20 -7.04 -1.59 11.59
N ASP A 21 -8.21 -1.21 12.12
CA ASP A 21 -8.85 0.06 11.76
C ASP A 21 -8.12 1.28 12.34
N GLN A 22 -7.55 1.13 13.54
CA GLN A 22 -6.73 2.16 14.16
C GLN A 22 -5.42 2.35 13.39
N ILE A 23 -4.78 1.24 12.99
CA ILE A 23 -3.58 1.26 12.13
C ILE A 23 -3.91 1.92 10.79
N GLY A 24 -5.06 1.60 10.19
CA GLY A 24 -5.52 2.24 8.96
C GLY A 24 -5.70 3.74 9.10
N SER A 25 -6.15 4.22 10.26
CA SER A 25 -6.28 5.65 10.55
C SER A 25 -4.92 6.34 10.73
N GLY A 26 -3.98 5.69 11.44
CA GLY A 26 -2.60 6.18 11.59
C GLY A 26 -1.86 6.28 10.26
N LEU A 27 -2.00 5.25 9.41
CA LEU A 27 -1.41 5.22 8.07
C LEU A 27 -1.90 6.40 7.20
N ASP A 28 -3.16 6.77 7.35
CA ASP A 28 -3.77 7.88 6.63
C ASP A 28 -3.19 9.24 7.02
N VAL A 29 -3.04 9.46 8.34
CA VAL A 29 -2.40 10.65 8.89
C VAL A 29 -0.95 10.72 8.43
N TRP A 30 -0.24 9.60 8.49
CA TRP A 30 1.13 9.49 8.00
C TRP A 30 1.23 9.82 6.51
N ALA A 31 0.40 9.23 5.66
CA ALA A 31 0.45 9.41 4.20
C ALA A 31 0.15 10.85 3.76
N VAL A 32 -0.71 11.56 4.50
CA VAL A 32 -0.93 13.00 4.31
C VAL A 32 0.31 13.79 4.70
N ARG A 33 0.94 13.46 5.83
CA ARG A 33 2.10 14.18 6.35
C ARG A 33 3.36 13.98 5.50
N THR A 34 3.58 12.80 4.96
CA THR A 34 4.84 12.45 4.27
C THR A 34 4.79 12.60 2.76
N GLY A 35 3.62 12.85 2.16
CA GLY A 35 3.48 13.06 0.71
C GLY A 35 3.12 11.87 -0.20
N PRO A 36 3.01 10.59 0.25
CA PRO A 36 2.48 9.51 -0.59
C PRO A 36 1.05 9.77 -1.11
N ALA A 37 0.28 10.59 -0.41
CA ALA A 37 -1.05 11.03 -0.79
C ALA A 37 -1.03 12.47 -1.31
N GLY A 38 -0.43 12.72 -2.49
CA GLY A 38 -0.32 14.05 -3.11
C GLY A 38 -1.65 14.73 -3.51
N GLY A 39 -2.80 14.18 -3.09
CA GLY A 39 -4.13 14.73 -3.33
C GLY A 39 -5.26 13.76 -2.91
N ALA A 40 -6.50 14.25 -2.90
CA ALA A 40 -7.67 13.46 -2.48
C ALA A 40 -7.86 12.15 -3.28
N ALA A 41 -7.63 12.19 -4.60
CA ALA A 41 -7.72 11.02 -5.46
C ALA A 41 -6.65 9.95 -5.13
N GLN A 42 -5.43 10.38 -4.79
CA GLN A 42 -4.35 9.48 -4.40
C GLN A 42 -4.60 8.89 -3.02
N ARG A 43 -5.16 9.67 -2.10
CA ARG A 43 -5.60 9.20 -0.79
C ARG A 43 -6.70 8.13 -0.90
N ALA A 44 -7.70 8.35 -1.76
CA ALA A 44 -8.75 7.37 -2.02
C ALA A 44 -8.18 6.05 -2.58
N ARG A 45 -7.20 6.13 -3.50
CA ARG A 45 -6.49 4.96 -4.03
C ARG A 45 -5.71 4.22 -2.96
N LEU A 46 -4.99 4.91 -2.09
CA LEU A 46 -4.25 4.29 -0.98
C LEU A 46 -5.18 3.61 0.03
N ARG A 47 -6.32 4.22 0.34
CA ARG A 47 -7.36 3.61 1.17
C ARG A 47 -7.93 2.35 0.54
N ALA A 48 -8.27 2.41 -0.76
CA ALA A 48 -8.79 1.28 -1.51
C ALA A 48 -7.78 0.13 -1.63
N ALA A 49 -6.48 0.44 -1.69
CA ALA A 49 -5.41 -0.56 -1.76
C ALA A 49 -5.28 -1.41 -0.48
N GLY A 50 -5.78 -0.93 0.67
CA GLY A 50 -5.90 -1.76 1.86
C GLY A 50 -4.58 -2.21 2.48
N PHE A 51 -3.47 -1.47 2.30
CA PHE A 51 -2.14 -1.87 2.79
C PHE A 51 -2.07 -2.11 4.30
N HIS A 52 -2.87 -1.39 5.09
CA HIS A 52 -3.02 -1.63 6.53
C HIS A 52 -3.62 -3.01 6.83
N ARG A 53 -4.57 -3.50 6.03
CA ARG A 53 -5.15 -4.85 6.16
C ARG A 53 -4.16 -5.92 5.71
N MET A 54 -3.38 -5.64 4.68
CA MET A 54 -2.31 -6.54 4.22
C MET A 54 -1.27 -6.72 5.33
N ALA A 55 -0.76 -5.63 5.91
CA ALA A 55 0.18 -5.66 7.02
C ALA A 55 -0.40 -6.38 8.25
N ALA A 56 -1.65 -6.07 8.61
CA ALA A 56 -2.35 -6.69 9.74
C ALA A 56 -2.58 -8.21 9.59
N ARG A 57 -2.55 -8.73 8.36
CA ARG A 57 -2.61 -10.18 8.08
C ARG A 57 -1.24 -10.84 8.07
N MET A 58 -0.19 -10.11 7.69
CA MET A 58 1.17 -10.64 7.66
C MET A 58 1.75 -10.84 9.06
N ILE A 59 1.45 -9.93 9.98
CA ILE A 59 1.95 -9.95 11.36
C ILE A 59 0.81 -9.70 12.37
N PRO A 60 -0.19 -10.61 12.47
CA PRO A 60 -1.41 -10.38 13.22
C PRO A 60 -1.21 -10.26 14.74
N ASP A 61 -0.16 -10.89 15.27
CA ASP A 61 0.15 -10.94 16.70
C ASP A 61 1.26 -9.94 17.11
N ALA A 62 1.82 -9.19 16.15
CA ALA A 62 2.87 -8.22 16.42
C ALA A 62 2.33 -6.95 17.10
N PRO A 63 3.18 -6.18 17.79
CA PRO A 63 2.78 -4.87 18.31
C PRO A 63 2.22 -3.96 17.22
N ALA A 64 1.15 -3.22 17.53
CA ALA A 64 0.47 -2.35 16.56
C ALA A 64 1.41 -1.36 15.84
N ALA A 65 2.45 -0.88 16.54
CA ALA A 65 3.46 0.01 15.98
C ALA A 65 4.26 -0.65 14.84
N ASP A 66 4.56 -1.94 14.94
CA ASP A 66 5.31 -2.67 13.91
C ASP A 66 4.42 -2.98 12.71
N VAL A 67 3.14 -3.31 12.95
CA VAL A 67 2.14 -3.44 11.88
C VAL A 67 1.97 -2.13 11.12
N GLU A 68 1.94 -1.00 11.82
CA GLU A 68 1.86 0.33 11.21
C GLU A 68 3.10 0.65 10.38
N ARG A 69 4.31 0.41 10.91
CA ARG A 69 5.57 0.58 10.15
C ARG A 69 5.60 -0.26 8.88
N LEU A 70 5.17 -1.52 8.96
CA LEU A 70 5.08 -2.39 7.79
C LEU A 70 4.11 -1.81 6.75
N ALA A 71 2.93 -1.34 7.19
CA ALA A 71 1.96 -0.70 6.31
C ALA A 71 2.52 0.57 5.62
N GLN A 72 3.27 1.39 6.36
CA GLN A 72 3.96 2.57 5.82
C GLN A 72 5.03 2.17 4.78
N TRP A 73 5.82 1.14 5.07
CA TRP A 73 6.85 0.64 4.16
C TRP A 73 6.25 0.11 2.84
N ILE A 74 5.20 -0.70 2.90
CA ILE A 74 4.48 -1.20 1.72
C ILE A 74 3.95 -0.04 0.89
N THR A 75 3.33 0.94 1.56
CA THR A 75 2.77 2.14 0.92
C THR A 75 3.86 2.89 0.15
N CYS A 76 5.01 3.15 0.77
CA CYS A 76 6.13 3.87 0.14
C CYS A 76 6.75 3.12 -1.04
N SER A 77 6.94 1.80 -0.90
CA SER A 77 7.46 0.94 -1.97
C SER A 77 6.53 0.90 -3.19
N SER A 78 5.22 0.90 -2.97
CA SER A 78 4.23 0.91 -4.06
C SER A 78 4.23 2.22 -4.86
N THR A 79 4.43 3.37 -4.21
CA THR A 79 4.49 4.67 -4.89
C THR A 79 5.80 4.87 -5.64
N SER A 80 6.90 4.28 -5.17
CA SER A 80 8.23 4.43 -5.77
C SER A 80 8.35 3.75 -7.16
N THR A 81 7.57 2.69 -7.41
CA THR A 81 7.56 2.00 -8.72
C THR A 81 6.93 2.85 -9.82
N THR A 82 6.07 3.81 -9.49
CA THR A 82 5.36 4.63 -10.50
C THR A 82 6.26 5.73 -11.10
N SER A 83 7.36 6.09 -10.45
CA SER A 83 8.25 7.17 -10.91
C SER A 83 9.35 6.72 -11.90
N ARG A 84 9.45 5.42 -12.23
CA ARG A 84 10.49 4.88 -13.14
C ARG A 84 10.00 4.68 -14.58
N THR A 85 9.17 5.58 -15.11
CA THR A 85 8.80 5.56 -16.54
C THR A 85 8.68 6.96 -17.15
N LYS A 86 9.67 7.82 -16.89
CA LYS A 86 10.05 8.86 -17.85
C LYS A 86 11.53 8.71 -18.14
N ALA A 87 11.85 7.86 -19.09
CA ALA A 87 13.19 7.74 -19.62
C ALA A 87 13.47 9.01 -20.49
N PRO A 88 14.49 9.82 -20.20
CA PRO A 88 14.76 11.09 -20.91
C PRO A 88 15.44 10.93 -22.28
N TRP A 89 15.56 9.71 -22.84
CA TRP A 89 16.38 9.49 -24.04
C TRP A 89 15.69 9.82 -25.38
N ALA A 90 14.42 10.26 -25.37
CA ALA A 90 13.75 10.75 -26.58
C ALA A 90 14.09 12.23 -26.85
N ALA A 91 15.36 12.53 -27.10
CA ALA A 91 15.78 13.79 -27.72
C ALA A 91 16.17 13.51 -29.18
N PRO A 92 15.52 14.10 -30.19
CA PRO A 92 15.94 13.93 -31.57
C PRO A 92 17.28 14.64 -31.75
N ARG A 93 18.33 13.88 -32.10
CA ARG A 93 19.59 14.44 -32.58
C ARG A 93 19.28 15.25 -33.85
N ARG A 94 19.31 16.58 -33.74
CA ARG A 94 19.31 17.45 -34.91
C ARG A 94 20.58 17.16 -35.71
N ARG A 95 20.39 16.94 -37.02
CA ARG A 95 21.43 16.81 -38.04
C ARG A 95 22.28 18.06 -38.12
#